data_AF-A0A9E5AUV5-F1
#
_entry.id   AF-A0A9E5AUV5-F1
#
_cell.length_a   1.000
_cell.length_b   1.000
_cell.length_c   1.000
_cell.angle_alpha   90.00
_cell.angle_beta   90.00
_cell.angle_gamma   90.00
#
_symmetry.space_group_name_H-M   'P 1'
#
loop_
_entity.id
_entity.type
_entity.pdbx_description
1 polymer ?
#
loop_
_entity_poly.entity_id
_entity_poly.type
_entity_poly.pdbx_seq_one_letter_code
_entity_poly.pdbx_strand_id
1 'polypeptide(L)'
;MNNKITFGIGGIVVGIIITLLLSPMMKSGVGSGSMISGNNQMMNHIDRHFIEQMIPHHEMAVMMAQMLQGSTDRPEMKQLVDNIITSQTKEIEMMRT
;
A
#
# COMPACT_ATOMS: atom_id res chain seq x y z
N MET A 1 -13.45 5.64 -25.26
CA MET A 1 -13.34 6.60 -24.13
C MET A 1 -13.75 5.87 -22.86
N ASN A 2 -13.06 6.12 -21.74
CA ASN A 2 -13.42 5.74 -20.35
C ASN A 2 -12.43 4.79 -19.61
N ASN A 3 -11.13 5.05 -19.71
CA ASN A 3 -10.12 4.54 -18.76
C ASN A 3 -9.91 5.49 -17.55
N LYS A 4 -10.87 6.36 -17.24
CA LYS A 4 -10.73 7.40 -16.21
C LYS A 4 -11.37 7.05 -14.85
N ILE A 5 -12.17 5.98 -14.78
CA ILE A 5 -12.90 5.60 -13.55
C ILE A 5 -12.16 4.54 -12.73
N THR A 6 -11.28 3.74 -13.34
CA THR A 6 -10.44 2.75 -12.63
C THR A 6 -9.42 3.39 -11.70
N PHE A 7 -8.95 4.61 -12.00
CA PHE A 7 -8.16 5.42 -11.07
C PHE A 7 -9.00 5.98 -9.91
N GLY A 8 -10.31 6.13 -10.09
CA GLY A 8 -11.21 6.71 -9.09
C GLY A 8 -11.36 5.80 -7.88
N ILE A 9 -11.68 4.51 -8.06
CA ILE A 9 -11.93 3.61 -6.92
C ILE A 9 -10.63 2.98 -6.41
N GLY A 10 -9.73 2.56 -7.30
CA GLY A 10 -8.42 2.01 -6.93
C GLY A 10 -7.55 3.05 -6.24
N GLY A 11 -7.54 4.30 -6.74
CA GLY A 11 -6.85 5.42 -6.11
C GLY A 11 -7.48 5.89 -4.79
N ILE A 12 -8.80 5.76 -4.62
CA ILE A 12 -9.47 6.06 -3.35
C ILE A 12 -9.14 5.01 -2.30
N VAL A 13 -9.16 3.71 -2.61
CA VAL A 13 -8.83 2.66 -1.63
C VAL A 13 -7.35 2.70 -1.27
N VAL A 14 -6.47 2.77 -2.27
CA VAL A 14 -5.01 2.94 -2.06
C VAL A 14 -4.73 4.26 -1.33
N GLY A 15 -5.39 5.35 -1.71
CA GLY A 15 -5.27 6.65 -1.06
C GLY A 15 -5.76 6.63 0.39
N ILE A 16 -6.87 5.95 0.71
CA ILE A 16 -7.38 5.82 2.07
C ILE A 16 -6.47 4.92 2.91
N ILE A 17 -5.99 3.80 2.38
CA ILE A 17 -5.05 2.90 3.05
C ILE A 17 -3.71 3.60 3.33
N ILE A 18 -3.13 4.27 2.33
CA ILE A 18 -1.92 5.08 2.47
C ILE A 18 -2.13 6.21 3.47
N THR A 19 -3.25 6.93 3.39
CA THR A 19 -3.57 8.02 4.32
C THR A 19 -3.73 7.47 5.74
N LEU A 20 -4.38 6.32 5.95
CA LEU A 20 -4.56 5.72 7.27
C LEU A 20 -3.25 5.15 7.84
N LEU A 21 -2.36 4.61 7.00
CA LEU A 21 -1.06 4.09 7.40
C LEU A 21 -0.02 5.20 7.67
N LEU A 22 0.00 6.29 6.89
CA LEU A 22 0.95 7.40 7.08
C LEU A 22 0.49 8.45 8.11
N SER A 23 -0.82 8.59 8.37
CA SER A 23 -1.36 9.58 9.32
C SER A 23 -0.76 9.52 10.73
N PRO A 24 -0.58 8.34 11.37
CA PRO A 24 0.03 8.29 12.70
C PRO A 24 1.54 8.59 12.70
N MET A 25 2.24 8.46 11.56
CA MET A 25 3.67 8.71 11.47
C MET A 25 4.01 10.21 11.39
N MET A 26 3.09 11.06 10.89
CA MET A 26 3.30 12.51 10.80
C MET A 26 2.94 13.27 12.08
N LYS A 27 2.16 12.68 12.98
CA LYS A 27 1.64 13.36 14.17
C LYS A 27 2.60 13.33 15.37
N SER A 28 3.65 12.51 15.31
CA SER A 28 4.64 12.34 16.40
C SER A 28 5.97 13.08 16.18
N GLY A 29 6.07 13.99 15.21
CA GLY A 29 7.36 14.56 14.77
C GLY A 29 7.44 16.07 14.51
N VAL A 30 6.48 16.89 14.93
CA VAL A 30 6.63 18.37 14.87
C VAL A 30 7.45 18.84 16.07
N GLY A 31 8.76 18.64 15.99
CA GLY A 31 9.78 19.24 16.84
C GLY A 31 10.75 20.05 15.98
N SER A 32 10.76 21.36 16.21
CA SER A 32 11.68 22.39 15.74
C SER A 32 12.93 22.00 14.93
N GLY A 33 13.11 22.69 13.80
CA GLY A 33 14.38 23.37 13.48
C GLY A 33 15.38 22.63 12.59
N SER A 34 15.51 23.13 11.36
CA SER A 34 16.77 23.20 10.59
C SER A 34 17.59 21.92 10.43
N MET A 35 17.30 21.10 9.42
CA MET A 35 18.32 20.31 8.69
C MET A 35 17.90 20.06 7.22
N ILE A 36 18.05 21.06 6.35
CA ILE A 36 18.19 20.83 4.90
C ILE A 36 19.69 20.78 4.63
N SER A 37 20.32 19.61 4.84
CA SER A 37 21.50 19.16 4.08
C SER A 37 21.92 17.78 4.61
N GLY A 38 21.57 16.70 3.92
CA GLY A 38 22.05 15.34 4.26
C GLY A 38 21.08 14.16 4.05
N ASN A 39 19.92 14.35 3.43
CA ASN A 39 18.81 13.39 3.59
C ASN A 39 18.81 12.13 2.70
N ASN A 40 19.74 11.96 1.75
CA ASN A 40 19.66 10.81 0.82
C ASN A 40 19.94 9.46 1.49
N GLN A 41 20.89 9.38 2.43
CA GLN A 41 21.22 8.10 3.09
C GLN A 41 20.12 7.66 4.07
N MET A 42 19.49 8.62 4.78
CA MET A 42 18.39 8.33 5.69
C MET A 42 17.12 7.91 4.93
N MET A 43 16.78 8.57 3.82
CA MET A 43 15.70 8.14 2.92
C MET A 43 15.92 6.72 2.40
N ASN A 44 17.09 6.43 1.81
CA ASN A 44 17.38 5.10 1.28
C ASN A 44 17.30 3.98 2.35
N HIS A 45 17.67 4.28 3.60
CA HIS A 45 17.58 3.33 4.70
C HIS A 45 16.14 3.11 5.18
N ILE A 46 15.34 4.19 5.25
CA ILE A 46 13.90 4.12 5.53
C ILE A 46 13.19 3.33 4.43
N ASP A 47 13.52 3.56 3.16
CA ASP A 47 12.93 2.88 2.01
C ASP A 47 13.23 1.38 2.04
N ARG A 48 14.46 0.97 2.39
CA ARG A 48 14.83 -0.45 2.53
C ARG A 48 14.03 -1.14 3.64
N HIS A 49 14.04 -0.58 4.85
CA HIS A 49 13.33 -1.20 5.96
C HIS A 49 11.83 -1.23 5.75
N PHE A 50 11.28 -0.20 5.10
CA PHE A 50 9.87 -0.19 4.70
C PHE A 50 9.57 -1.34 3.74
N ILE A 51 10.37 -1.50 2.67
CA ILE A 51 10.19 -2.56 1.67
C ILE A 51 10.33 -3.97 2.29
N GLU A 52 11.32 -4.17 3.16
CA GLU A 52 11.54 -5.44 3.87
C GLU A 52 10.32 -5.88 4.69
N GLN A 53 9.55 -4.94 5.24
CA GLN A 53 8.33 -5.23 5.98
C GLN A 53 7.08 -5.29 5.08
N MET A 54 7.05 -4.55 3.98
CA MET A 54 5.88 -4.48 3.11
C MET A 54 5.72 -5.68 2.19
N ILE A 55 6.80 -6.32 1.75
CA ILE A 55 6.70 -7.57 0.98
C ILE A 55 5.91 -8.65 1.75
N PRO A 56 6.30 -9.07 2.98
CA PRO A 56 5.56 -10.10 3.71
C PRO A 56 4.16 -9.65 4.15
N HIS A 57 3.96 -8.35 4.43
CA HIS A 57 2.64 -7.80 4.73
C HIS A 57 1.68 -7.98 3.55
N HIS A 58 2.13 -7.66 2.34
CA HIS A 58 1.34 -7.81 1.12
C HIS A 58 1.11 -9.27 0.74
N GLU A 59 2.11 -10.13 0.91
CA GLU A 59 1.94 -11.58 0.67
C GLU A 59 0.84 -12.17 1.57
N MET A 60 0.79 -11.74 2.84
CA MET A 60 -0.27 -12.16 3.76
C MET A 60 -1.65 -11.66 3.30
N ALA A 61 -1.76 -10.41 2.86
CA ALA A 61 -3.02 -9.86 2.38
C ALA A 61 -3.50 -10.51 1.07
N VAL A 62 -2.59 -10.86 0.15
CA VAL A 62 -2.92 -11.66 -1.04
C VAL A 62 -3.42 -13.05 -0.65
N MET A 63 -2.76 -13.71 0.30
CA MET A 63 -3.20 -15.01 0.81
C MET A 63 -4.61 -14.93 1.42
N MET A 64 -4.90 -13.91 2.23
CA MET A 64 -6.23 -13.71 2.81
C MET A 64 -7.30 -13.45 1.74
N ALA A 65 -6.98 -12.65 0.73
CA ALA A 65 -7.88 -12.38 -0.39
C ALA A 65 -8.21 -13.67 -1.17
N GLN A 66 -7.21 -14.52 -1.43
CA GLN A 66 -7.41 -15.83 -2.08
C GLN A 66 -8.32 -16.76 -1.26
N MET A 67 -8.15 -16.82 0.06
CA MET A 67 -9.03 -17.60 0.95
C MET A 67 -10.49 -17.11 0.89
N LEU A 68 -10.70 -15.79 0.78
CA LEU A 68 -12.02 -15.20 0.71
C LEU A 68 -12.70 -15.43 -0.66
N GLN A 69 -11.94 -15.57 -1.74
CA GLN A 69 -12.46 -15.72 -3.11
C GLN A 69 -13.47 -16.86 -3.26
N GLY A 70 -13.23 -17.99 -2.58
CA GLY A 70 -14.14 -19.15 -2.57
C GLY A 70 -15.17 -19.16 -1.44
N SER A 71 -15.12 -18.18 -0.54
CA SER A 71 -15.87 -18.18 0.73
C SER A 71 -16.96 -17.12 0.79
N THR A 72 -17.09 -16.27 -0.24
CA THR A 72 -18.07 -15.17 -0.27
C THR A 72 -18.87 -15.14 -1.56
N ASP A 73 -20.18 -14.88 -1.45
CA ASP A 73 -21.07 -14.63 -2.59
C ASP A 73 -21.41 -13.16 -2.79
N ARG A 74 -20.93 -12.29 -1.91
CA ARG A 74 -21.18 -10.84 -1.99
C ARG A 74 -20.39 -10.24 -3.16
N PRO A 75 -21.05 -9.62 -4.16
CA PRO A 75 -20.37 -9.06 -5.32
C PRO A 75 -19.28 -8.04 -4.97
N GLU A 76 -19.54 -7.21 -3.96
CA GLU A 76 -18.59 -6.18 -3.50
C GLU A 76 -17.32 -6.81 -2.89
N MET A 77 -17.48 -7.95 -2.22
CA MET A 77 -16.35 -8.68 -1.62
C MET A 77 -15.52 -9.38 -2.70
N LYS A 78 -16.15 -9.95 -3.73
CA LYS A 78 -15.44 -10.51 -4.88
C LYS A 78 -14.60 -9.45 -5.58
N GLN A 79 -15.18 -8.27 -5.82
CA GLN A 79 -14.46 -7.15 -6.41
C GLN A 79 -13.29 -6.68 -5.52
N LEU A 80 -13.47 -6.62 -4.20
CA LEU A 80 -12.41 -6.25 -3.27
C LEU A 80 -11.24 -7.26 -3.31
N VAL A 81 -11.56 -8.56 -3.33
CA VAL A 81 -10.56 -9.64 -3.45
C VAL A 81 -9.73 -9.49 -4.72
N ASP A 82 -10.38 -9.33 -5.87
CA ASP A 82 -9.68 -9.19 -7.16
C ASP A 82 -8.77 -7.95 -7.19
N ASN A 83 -9.24 -6.84 -6.59
CA ASN A 83 -8.45 -5.62 -6.47
C ASN A 83 -7.21 -5.82 -5.59
N ILE A 84 -7.35 -6.45 -4.41
CA ILE A 84 -6.23 -6.71 -3.49
C ILE A 84 -5.18 -7.59 -4.16
N ILE A 85 -5.60 -8.71 -4.77
CA ILE A 85 -4.67 -9.63 -5.44
C ILE A 85 -3.91 -8.89 -6.55
N THR A 86 -4.62 -8.15 -7.39
CA THR A 86 -4.00 -7.45 -8.53
C THR A 86 -3.04 -6.35 -8.08
N SER A 87 -3.46 -5.47 -7.17
CA SER A 87 -2.63 -4.33 -6.76
C SER A 87 -1.43 -4.75 -5.95
N GLN A 88 -1.62 -5.64 -4.97
CA GLN A 88 -0.55 -6.01 -4.04
C GLN A 88 0.48 -6.96 -4.66
N THR A 89 0.07 -7.83 -5.59
CA THR A 89 1.04 -8.62 -6.38
C THR A 89 1.95 -7.70 -7.20
N LYS A 90 1.38 -6.67 -7.84
CA LYS A 90 2.16 -5.69 -8.59
C LYS A 90 3.10 -4.88 -7.68
N GLU A 91 2.65 -4.49 -6.49
CA GLU A 91 3.48 -3.78 -5.52
C GLU A 91 4.63 -4.65 -5.00
N ILE A 92 4.41 -5.95 -4.77
CA ILE A 92 5.48 -6.91 -4.45
C ILE A 92 6.52 -6.98 -5.57
N GLU A 93 6.09 -7.05 -6.84
CA GLU A 93 7.00 -7.06 -7.98
C GLU A 93 7.85 -5.79 -8.03
N MET A 94 7.24 -4.61 -7.87
CA MET A 94 7.96 -3.34 -7.84
C MET A 94 8.96 -3.23 -6.68
N MET A 95 8.66 -3.85 -5.53
CA MET A 95 9.54 -3.86 -4.37
C MET A 95 10.73 -4.83 -4.50
N ARG A 96 10.63 -5.84 -5.38
CA ARG A 96 11.68 -6.84 -5.61
C ARG A 96 12.69 -6.43 -6.68
N THR A 97 12.37 -5.45 -7.50
CA THR A 97 13.21 -4.90 -8.59
C THR A 97 13.99 -3.68 -8.14
#